data_AF-A0A0Q8QBW3-F1
#
_entry.id   AF-A0A0Q8QBW3-F1
#
_cell.length_a   1.000
_cell.length_b   1.000
_cell.length_c   1.000
_cell.angle_alpha   90.00
_cell.angle_beta   90.00
_cell.angle_gamma   90.00
#
_symmetry.space_group_name_H-M   'P 1'
#
loop_
_entity.id
_entity.type
_entity.pdbx_description
1 polymer ?
#
loop_
_entity_poly.entity_id
_entity_poly.type
_entity_poly.pdbx_seq_one_letter_code
_entity_poly.pdbx_strand_id
1 'polypeptide(L)'
;MNQIALHFLETYASNREVEGGWLFGKALQQAQLDYSDKSLWRLDQLLTQIQERAKPSREKVQDTLEGRNFCSLIAYYLIELVSRRTGASFDWHDRASALDALPIGSQLPDDGFARLVSMAPDQGAAFLPLGWLEARLLGDGPQLSADDYVNSLVAQVERNGPVVWWTGMHALGRMASWQMMMAADGGMVWPVRLTSKAPNSWISSAFSGRDVGEVLESGGRILEENPEGTAWQVFSYDGVADLKSGPSDAIMVLLYTYGPSPMKLKIAFPYRPAKAGGPFAILDPRLLGANLEDAQIERLNGALEQGIQSIKWPFGTSWDQLRAAG
;
A
#
# COMPACT_ATOMS: atom_id res chain seq x y z
N MET A 1 1.32 -6.94 -4.39
CA MET A 1 2.03 -8.24 -4.51
C MET A 1 2.15 -8.61 -5.98
N ASN A 2 3.35 -8.97 -6.44
CA ASN A 2 3.59 -9.37 -7.83
C ASN A 2 3.12 -10.83 -8.10
N GLN A 3 2.96 -11.19 -9.38
CA GLN A 3 2.46 -12.51 -9.80
C GLN A 3 3.37 -13.68 -9.37
N ILE A 4 4.68 -13.46 -9.29
CA ILE A 4 5.65 -14.50 -8.91
C ILE A 4 5.51 -14.86 -7.43
N ALA A 5 5.44 -13.87 -6.54
CA ALA A 5 5.25 -14.08 -5.12
C ALA A 5 3.93 -14.83 -4.86
N LEU A 6 2.85 -14.38 -5.52
CA LEU A 6 1.55 -15.05 -5.43
C LEU A 6 1.64 -16.50 -5.90
N HIS A 7 2.26 -16.76 -7.06
CA HIS A 7 2.44 -18.10 -7.59
C HIS A 7 3.20 -19.02 -6.60
N PHE A 8 4.27 -18.53 -5.97
CA PHE A 8 5.03 -19.30 -4.99
C PHE A 8 4.17 -19.66 -3.76
N LEU A 9 3.48 -18.67 -3.19
CA LEU A 9 2.65 -18.85 -2.00
C LEU A 9 1.47 -19.77 -2.27
N GLU A 10 0.78 -19.62 -3.40
CA GLU A 10 -0.34 -20.48 -3.81
C GLU A 10 0.12 -21.90 -4.11
N THR A 11 1.26 -22.06 -4.79
CA THR A 11 1.83 -23.38 -5.11
C THR A 11 2.19 -24.13 -3.83
N TYR A 12 2.85 -23.46 -2.87
CA TYR A 12 3.12 -24.03 -1.56
C TYR A 12 1.84 -24.39 -0.79
N ALA A 13 0.87 -23.48 -0.72
CA ALA A 13 -0.41 -23.69 -0.03
C ALA A 13 -1.23 -24.86 -0.64
N SER A 14 -1.02 -25.14 -1.92
CA SER A 14 -1.64 -26.27 -2.64
C SER A 14 -0.87 -27.59 -2.47
N ASN A 15 0.15 -27.63 -1.58
CA ASN A 15 1.06 -28.77 -1.42
C ASN A 15 1.74 -29.19 -2.73
N ARG A 16 2.01 -28.24 -3.63
CA ARG A 16 2.72 -28.46 -4.89
C ARG A 16 4.15 -27.92 -4.81
N GLU A 17 4.92 -28.23 -5.84
CA GLU A 17 6.26 -27.68 -6.04
C GLU A 17 6.28 -26.80 -7.29
N VAL A 18 7.08 -25.73 -7.24
CA VAL A 18 7.46 -24.97 -8.43
C VAL A 18 8.50 -25.74 -9.24
N GLU A 19 8.79 -25.26 -10.45
CA GLU A 19 9.92 -25.78 -11.23
C GLU A 19 11.23 -25.73 -10.43
N GLY A 20 11.96 -26.85 -10.42
CA GLY A 20 13.19 -27.01 -9.64
C GLY A 20 12.98 -27.36 -8.16
N GLY A 21 11.75 -27.39 -7.67
CA GLY A 21 11.42 -27.83 -6.32
C GLY A 21 11.82 -26.85 -5.21
N TRP A 22 11.67 -27.30 -3.97
CA TRP A 22 12.06 -26.57 -2.77
C TRP A 22 13.25 -27.25 -2.11
N LEU A 23 14.33 -26.51 -1.83
CA LEU A 23 15.34 -27.02 -0.91
C LEU A 23 14.67 -27.33 0.43
N PHE A 24 14.90 -28.53 0.98
CA PHE A 24 14.22 -29.01 2.19
C PHE A 24 12.68 -29.12 2.12
N GLY A 25 12.10 -29.33 0.94
CA GLY A 25 10.64 -29.31 0.73
C GLY A 25 9.79 -30.10 1.75
N LYS A 26 10.21 -31.32 2.14
CA LYS A 26 9.50 -32.09 3.18
C LYS A 26 9.45 -31.39 4.54
N ALA A 27 10.57 -30.79 4.96
CA ALA A 27 10.65 -30.08 6.24
C ALA A 27 9.91 -28.73 6.17
N LEU A 28 9.97 -28.06 5.01
CA LEU A 28 9.20 -26.85 4.73
C LEU A 28 7.69 -27.07 4.81
N GLN A 29 7.18 -28.23 4.36
CA GLN A 29 5.76 -28.58 4.51
C GLN A 29 5.36 -28.81 5.99
N GLN A 30 6.27 -29.32 6.82
CA GLN A 30 6.02 -29.49 8.25
C GLN A 30 5.92 -28.15 9.01
N ALA A 31 6.57 -27.10 8.51
CA ALA A 31 6.49 -25.78 9.12
C ALA A 31 5.09 -25.13 9.02
N GLN A 32 4.24 -25.60 8.09
CA GLN A 32 2.86 -25.14 7.91
C GLN A 32 2.76 -23.61 7.91
N LEU A 33 3.22 -22.99 6.83
CA LEU A 33 3.18 -21.53 6.67
C LEU A 33 1.73 -21.04 6.45
N ASP A 34 0.99 -20.84 7.54
CA ASP A 34 -0.45 -20.55 7.57
C ASP A 34 -0.80 -19.11 8.02
N TYR A 35 0.19 -18.23 8.08
CA TYR A 35 0.10 -16.83 8.52
C TYR A 35 -0.29 -16.62 9.99
N SER A 36 -0.23 -17.66 10.83
CA SER A 36 -0.41 -17.52 12.28
C SER A 36 0.90 -17.22 13.01
N ASP A 37 0.86 -16.68 14.23
CA ASP A 37 2.08 -16.51 15.05
C ASP A 37 2.78 -17.85 15.32
N LYS A 38 2.01 -18.94 15.40
CA LYS A 38 2.55 -20.30 15.56
C LYS A 38 3.39 -20.74 14.36
N SER A 39 3.06 -20.28 13.16
CA SER A 39 3.87 -20.58 11.96
C SER A 39 5.27 -19.98 12.02
N LEU A 40 5.43 -18.80 12.64
CA LEU A 40 6.74 -18.16 12.80
C LEU A 40 7.61 -18.96 13.75
N TRP A 41 7.02 -19.44 14.85
CA TRP A 41 7.70 -20.35 15.75
C TRP A 41 8.12 -21.66 15.04
N ARG A 42 7.22 -22.26 14.24
CA ARG A 42 7.55 -23.47 13.44
C ARG A 42 8.65 -23.19 12.41
N LEU A 43 8.64 -22.01 11.78
CA LEU A 43 9.69 -21.58 10.87
C LEU A 43 11.03 -21.45 11.60
N ASP A 44 11.07 -20.88 12.81
CA ASP A 44 12.30 -20.84 13.60
C ASP A 44 12.85 -22.22 13.95
N GLN A 45 11.97 -23.17 14.32
CA GLN A 45 12.38 -24.56 14.56
C GLN A 45 12.96 -25.19 13.28
N LEU A 46 12.32 -24.97 12.14
CA LEU A 46 12.81 -25.44 10.84
C LEU A 46 14.20 -24.88 10.52
N LEU A 47 14.37 -23.56 10.59
CA LEU A 47 15.63 -22.89 10.25
C LEU A 47 16.77 -23.34 11.18
N THR A 48 16.49 -23.47 12.48
CA THR A 48 17.45 -23.98 13.47
C THR A 48 17.85 -25.42 13.15
N GLN A 49 16.89 -26.30 12.83
CA GLN A 49 17.20 -27.69 12.45
C GLN A 49 18.02 -27.78 11.17
N ILE A 50 17.72 -26.95 10.16
CA ILE A 50 18.50 -26.89 8.92
C ILE A 50 19.94 -26.45 9.23
N GLN A 51 20.10 -25.37 10.00
CA GLN A 51 21.41 -24.84 10.37
C GLN A 51 22.23 -25.86 11.15
N GLU A 52 21.66 -26.52 12.17
CA GLU A 52 22.41 -27.42 13.05
C GLU A 52 22.68 -28.80 12.42
N ARG A 53 21.75 -29.33 11.64
CA ARG A 53 21.81 -30.72 11.13
C ARG A 53 22.22 -30.80 9.68
N ALA A 54 21.63 -29.99 8.81
CA ALA A 54 21.92 -30.01 7.38
C ALA A 54 23.15 -29.20 7.02
N LYS A 55 23.43 -28.11 7.76
CA LYS A 55 24.59 -27.22 7.58
C LYS A 55 24.82 -26.86 6.11
N PRO A 56 23.84 -26.26 5.43
CA PRO A 56 23.93 -26.00 4.00
C PRO A 56 25.09 -25.04 3.70
N SER A 57 25.78 -25.26 2.57
CA SER A 57 26.76 -24.30 2.08
C SER A 57 26.06 -23.08 1.45
N ARG A 58 26.78 -21.95 1.42
CA ARG A 58 26.31 -20.73 0.75
C ARG A 58 25.94 -20.98 -0.71
N GLU A 59 26.80 -21.68 -1.46
CA GLU A 59 26.55 -22.09 -2.85
C GLU A 59 25.24 -22.89 -2.99
N LYS A 60 24.98 -23.82 -2.07
CA LYS A 60 23.74 -24.61 -2.10
C LYS A 60 22.50 -23.73 -1.96
N VAL A 61 22.54 -22.73 -1.08
CA VAL A 61 21.43 -21.83 -0.80
C VAL A 61 21.27 -20.77 -1.91
N GLN A 62 22.37 -20.21 -2.40
CA GLN A 62 22.37 -19.05 -3.30
C GLN A 62 22.40 -19.42 -4.78
N ASP A 63 23.06 -20.51 -5.17
CA ASP A 63 23.39 -20.77 -6.58
C ASP A 63 22.53 -21.88 -7.21
N THR A 64 21.87 -22.70 -6.40
CA THR A 64 20.94 -23.72 -6.90
C THR A 64 19.51 -23.18 -7.02
N LEU A 65 18.78 -23.68 -8.02
CA LEU A 65 17.38 -23.28 -8.25
C LEU A 65 16.50 -23.61 -7.03
N GLU A 66 16.61 -24.82 -6.48
CA GLU A 66 15.89 -25.25 -5.28
C GLU A 66 16.19 -24.37 -4.05
N GLY A 67 17.45 -23.96 -3.86
CA GLY A 67 17.87 -23.07 -2.76
C GLY A 67 17.31 -21.67 -2.92
N ARG A 68 17.37 -21.13 -4.14
CA ARG A 68 16.74 -19.84 -4.50
C ARG A 68 15.24 -19.89 -4.27
N ASN A 69 14.58 -20.95 -4.68
CA ASN A 69 13.13 -21.12 -4.53
C ASN A 69 12.71 -21.16 -3.06
N PHE A 70 13.41 -21.97 -2.24
CA PHE A 70 13.17 -22.04 -0.80
C PHE A 70 13.30 -20.68 -0.12
N CYS A 71 14.35 -19.93 -0.45
CA CYS A 71 14.58 -18.62 0.15
C CYS A 71 13.53 -17.59 -0.28
N SER A 72 13.19 -17.58 -1.57
CA SER A 72 12.17 -16.68 -2.11
C SER A 72 10.81 -16.96 -1.48
N LEU A 73 10.40 -18.22 -1.32
CA LEU A 73 9.14 -18.58 -0.67
C LEU A 73 9.06 -18.02 0.77
N ILE A 74 10.11 -18.21 1.57
CA ILE A 74 10.13 -17.71 2.95
C ILE A 74 10.13 -16.17 2.97
N ALA A 75 10.89 -15.53 2.08
CA ALA A 75 10.87 -14.07 1.95
C ALA A 75 9.48 -13.55 1.59
N TYR A 76 8.82 -14.14 0.59
CA TYR A 76 7.45 -13.80 0.20
C TYR A 76 6.46 -14.00 1.35
N TYR A 77 6.61 -15.11 2.08
CA TYR A 77 5.76 -15.42 3.22
C TYR A 77 5.85 -14.38 4.34
N LEU A 78 7.07 -13.97 4.71
CA LEU A 78 7.30 -13.01 5.79
C LEU A 78 6.75 -11.63 5.45
N ILE A 79 7.01 -11.14 4.24
CA ILE A 79 6.47 -9.84 3.79
C ILE A 79 4.95 -9.90 3.63
N GLU A 80 4.40 -11.00 3.15
CA GLU A 80 2.94 -11.16 3.09
C GLU A 80 2.31 -11.19 4.50
N LEU A 81 2.99 -11.77 5.49
CA LEU A 81 2.53 -11.69 6.88
C LEU A 81 2.55 -10.24 7.41
N VAL A 82 3.59 -9.46 7.09
CA VAL A 82 3.63 -8.02 7.42
C VAL A 82 2.48 -7.28 6.74
N SER A 83 2.28 -7.49 5.44
CA SER A 83 1.15 -6.96 4.66
C SER A 83 -0.21 -7.28 5.31
N ARG A 84 -0.41 -8.51 5.79
CA ARG A 84 -1.64 -8.91 6.49
C ARG A 84 -1.80 -8.25 7.86
N ARG A 85 -0.71 -8.08 8.61
CA ARG A 85 -0.73 -7.47 9.95
C ARG A 85 -0.97 -5.96 9.88
N THR A 86 -0.38 -5.27 8.91
CA THR A 86 -0.39 -3.79 8.85
C THR A 86 -1.31 -3.23 7.78
N GLY A 87 -1.55 -3.98 6.71
CA GLY A 87 -2.23 -3.50 5.52
C GLY A 87 -1.35 -2.85 4.46
N ALA A 88 -0.04 -2.77 4.69
CA ALA A 88 0.84 -2.07 3.77
C ALA A 88 0.92 -2.79 2.43
N SER A 89 1.02 -2.00 1.36
CA SER A 89 1.30 -2.49 0.02
C SER A 89 2.80 -2.75 -0.11
N PHE A 90 3.15 -3.83 -0.81
CA PHE A 90 4.53 -4.18 -1.09
C PHE A 90 4.74 -4.55 -2.55
N ASP A 91 5.80 -3.98 -3.10
CA ASP A 91 6.37 -4.30 -4.40
C ASP A 91 7.64 -5.13 -4.24
N TRP A 92 7.94 -5.90 -5.28
CA TRP A 92 9.08 -6.80 -5.32
C TRP A 92 9.96 -6.43 -6.50
N HIS A 93 11.24 -6.27 -6.21
CA HIS A 93 12.26 -5.81 -7.13
C HIS A 93 13.45 -6.76 -7.12
N ASP A 94 14.10 -6.89 -8.27
CA ASP A 94 15.51 -7.29 -8.30
C ASP A 94 16.39 -6.08 -7.90
N ARG A 95 17.70 -6.30 -7.80
CA ARG A 95 18.63 -5.23 -7.38
C ARG A 95 18.59 -4.01 -8.32
N ALA A 96 18.51 -4.24 -9.63
CA ALA A 96 18.57 -3.17 -10.62
C ALA A 96 17.31 -2.30 -10.54
N SER A 97 16.14 -2.92 -10.63
CA SER A 97 14.84 -2.22 -10.52
C SER A 97 14.63 -1.59 -9.14
N ALA A 98 15.22 -2.11 -8.07
CA ALA A 98 15.18 -1.48 -6.76
C ALA A 98 16.02 -0.20 -6.72
N LEU A 99 17.23 -0.19 -7.32
CA LEU A 99 18.07 1.01 -7.40
C LEU A 99 17.40 2.11 -8.24
N ASP A 100 16.67 1.74 -9.28
CA ASP A 100 15.90 2.69 -10.11
C ASP A 100 14.72 3.32 -9.34
N ALA A 101 14.13 2.57 -8.40
CA ALA A 101 13.00 3.02 -7.59
C ALA A 101 13.42 3.80 -6.33
N LEU A 102 14.65 3.63 -5.87
CA LEU A 102 15.19 4.29 -4.67
C LEU A 102 15.67 5.72 -4.97
N PRO A 103 15.74 6.60 -3.95
CA PRO A 103 16.29 7.94 -4.12
C PRO A 103 17.70 7.92 -4.72
N ILE A 104 18.01 8.91 -5.57
CA ILE A 104 19.31 9.06 -6.22
C ILE A 104 20.43 9.02 -5.17
N GLY A 105 21.44 8.18 -5.41
CA GLY A 105 22.57 7.98 -4.50
C GLY A 105 22.37 6.89 -3.44
N SER A 106 21.19 6.25 -3.40
CA SER A 106 20.98 5.05 -2.59
C SER A 106 21.92 3.93 -3.02
N GLN A 107 22.42 3.17 -2.05
CA GLN A 107 23.25 2.00 -2.29
C GLN A 107 22.54 0.77 -1.73
N LEU A 108 22.52 -0.29 -2.53
CA LEU A 108 22.16 -1.63 -2.07
C LEU A 108 23.42 -2.47 -1.98
N PRO A 109 23.52 -3.37 -0.98
CA PRO A 109 24.65 -4.31 -0.89
C PRO A 109 24.89 -5.02 -2.23
N ASP A 110 26.16 -5.28 -2.55
CA ASP A 110 26.55 -6.07 -3.73
C ASP A 110 26.37 -7.59 -3.49
N ASP A 111 25.98 -7.98 -2.28
CA ASP A 111 25.76 -9.36 -1.87
C ASP A 111 24.50 -9.98 -2.51
N GLY A 112 24.46 -11.31 -2.53
CA GLY A 112 23.31 -12.10 -2.99
C GLY A 112 21.99 -11.79 -2.28
N PHE A 113 22.01 -11.08 -1.15
CA PHE A 113 20.84 -10.62 -0.43
C PHE A 113 19.97 -9.61 -1.19
N ALA A 114 20.59 -8.75 -2.00
CA ALA A 114 19.88 -7.71 -2.75
C ALA A 114 19.20 -8.25 -4.01
N ARG A 115 19.28 -9.57 -4.29
CA ARG A 115 18.59 -10.18 -5.44
C ARG A 115 17.07 -10.18 -5.33
N LEU A 116 16.54 -10.00 -4.11
CA LEU A 116 15.11 -9.92 -3.85
C LEU A 116 14.85 -8.84 -2.80
N VAL A 117 14.44 -7.66 -3.28
CA VAL A 117 14.14 -6.49 -2.47
C VAL A 117 12.62 -6.33 -2.41
N SER A 118 12.09 -6.10 -1.21
CA SER A 118 10.70 -5.68 -1.06
C SER A 118 10.64 -4.20 -0.70
N MET A 119 9.77 -3.45 -1.35
CA MET A 119 9.58 -2.03 -1.09
C MET A 119 8.13 -1.78 -0.65
N ALA A 120 7.97 -0.97 0.40
CA ALA A 120 6.69 -0.39 0.80
C ALA A 120 6.68 1.07 0.31
N PRO A 121 6.20 1.33 -0.93
CA PRO A 121 6.42 2.60 -1.62
C PRO A 121 5.80 3.78 -0.90
N ASP A 122 4.59 3.58 -0.35
CA ASP A 122 3.86 4.58 0.42
C ASP A 122 4.64 5.02 1.67
N GLN A 123 5.29 4.09 2.36
CA GLN A 123 6.04 4.36 3.59
C GLN A 123 7.51 4.71 3.32
N GLY A 124 7.97 4.66 2.06
CA GLY A 124 9.36 4.92 1.68
C GLY A 124 10.35 3.94 2.33
N ALA A 125 9.94 2.69 2.55
CA ALA A 125 10.76 1.67 3.20
C ALA A 125 11.17 0.57 2.23
N ALA A 126 12.41 0.09 2.36
CA ALA A 126 12.94 -1.06 1.62
C ALA A 126 13.42 -2.14 2.59
N PHE A 127 13.19 -3.39 2.23
CA PHE A 127 13.44 -4.58 3.03
C PHE A 127 14.24 -5.60 2.23
N LEU A 128 15.21 -6.22 2.91
CA LEU A 128 16.12 -7.23 2.33
C LEU A 128 15.93 -8.57 3.07
N PRO A 129 14.79 -9.26 2.86
CA PRO A 129 14.43 -10.46 3.65
C PRO A 129 15.42 -11.61 3.52
N LEU A 130 16.14 -11.68 2.39
CA LEU A 130 17.19 -12.68 2.21
C LEU A 130 18.37 -12.46 3.17
N GLY A 131 18.67 -11.20 3.54
CA GLY A 131 19.70 -10.86 4.53
C GLY A 131 19.52 -11.62 5.84
N TRP A 132 18.32 -11.50 6.41
CA TRP A 132 17.95 -12.22 7.62
C TRP A 132 17.95 -13.74 7.40
N LEU A 133 17.38 -14.21 6.29
CA LEU A 133 17.21 -15.64 6.07
C LEU A 133 18.55 -16.38 5.93
N GLU A 134 19.51 -15.86 5.16
CA GLU A 134 20.80 -16.57 5.07
C GLU A 134 21.63 -16.41 6.34
N ALA A 135 21.48 -15.32 7.10
CA ALA A 135 22.09 -15.23 8.43
C ALA A 135 21.57 -16.35 9.37
N ARG A 136 20.28 -16.71 9.27
CA ARG A 136 19.69 -17.84 10.00
C ARG A 136 20.17 -19.20 9.47
N LEU A 137 20.26 -19.38 8.16
CA LEU A 137 20.64 -20.65 7.55
C LEU A 137 22.14 -20.96 7.68
N LEU A 138 22.99 -19.93 7.55
CA LEU A 138 24.44 -20.07 7.48
C LEU A 138 25.12 -19.78 8.83
N GLY A 139 24.43 -19.13 9.77
CA GLY A 139 25.00 -18.74 11.07
C GLY A 139 25.86 -17.49 11.05
N ASP A 140 25.89 -16.79 9.92
CA ASP A 140 26.64 -15.55 9.74
C ASP A 140 25.77 -14.36 10.18
N GLY A 141 25.84 -13.98 11.46
CA GLY A 141 25.23 -12.75 11.97
C GLY A 141 24.14 -12.92 13.04
N PRO A 142 23.38 -11.85 13.34
CA PRO A 142 22.39 -11.82 14.41
C PRO A 142 21.30 -12.87 14.23
N GLN A 143 21.08 -13.70 15.25
CA GLN A 143 20.08 -14.77 15.25
C GLN A 143 18.73 -14.25 15.77
N LEU A 144 18.14 -13.28 15.07
CA LEU A 144 16.77 -12.84 15.38
C LEU A 144 15.77 -13.96 15.06
N SER A 145 14.80 -14.15 15.95
CA SER A 145 13.65 -15.02 15.67
C SER A 145 12.84 -14.48 14.49
N ALA A 146 12.05 -15.35 13.86
CA ALA A 146 11.15 -14.95 12.77
C ALA A 146 10.10 -13.95 13.26
N ASP A 147 9.63 -14.07 14.50
CA ASP A 147 8.67 -13.12 15.08
C ASP A 147 9.30 -11.76 15.35
N ASP A 148 10.49 -11.72 15.97
CA ASP A 148 11.21 -10.45 16.19
C ASP A 148 11.53 -9.76 14.86
N TYR A 149 11.91 -10.54 13.84
CA TYR A 149 12.16 -10.02 12.51
C TYR A 149 10.90 -9.39 11.93
N VAL A 150 9.77 -10.11 11.89
CA VAL A 150 8.49 -9.58 11.38
C VAL A 150 8.05 -8.34 12.15
N ASN A 151 8.14 -8.35 13.48
CA ASN A 151 7.77 -7.21 14.32
C ASN A 151 8.67 -5.99 14.06
N SER A 152 9.95 -6.20 13.76
CA SER A 152 10.86 -5.12 13.36
C SER A 152 10.46 -4.50 12.01
N LEU A 153 9.98 -5.31 11.05
CA LEU A 153 9.48 -4.79 9.77
C LEU A 153 8.19 -4.01 9.97
N VAL A 154 7.26 -4.52 10.79
CA VAL A 154 6.02 -3.80 11.16
C VAL A 154 6.36 -2.43 11.74
N ALA A 155 7.24 -2.37 12.74
CA ALA A 155 7.67 -1.12 13.36
C ALA A 155 8.36 -0.17 12.37
N GLN A 156 9.09 -0.70 11.37
CA GLN A 156 9.73 0.11 10.34
C GLN A 156 8.71 0.72 9.37
N VAL A 157 7.70 -0.04 8.94
CA VAL A 157 6.61 0.45 8.09
C VAL A 157 5.80 1.52 8.83
N GLU A 158 5.59 1.36 10.14
CA GLU A 158 4.81 2.30 10.97
C GLU A 158 5.63 3.47 11.55
N ARG A 159 6.93 3.57 11.22
CA ARG A 159 7.84 4.55 11.83
C ARG A 159 7.37 6.00 11.69
N ASN A 160 6.75 6.32 10.55
CA ASN A 160 6.37 7.69 10.21
C ASN A 160 4.88 7.97 10.44
N GLY A 161 4.15 7.02 11.04
CA GLY A 161 2.71 7.05 11.25
C GLY A 161 2.08 5.65 11.09
N PRO A 162 0.79 5.47 11.41
CA PRO A 162 0.07 4.22 11.21
C PRO A 162 -0.31 3.98 9.73
N VAL A 163 -0.15 2.75 9.23
CA VAL A 163 -0.40 2.37 7.82
C VAL A 163 -1.79 2.77 7.30
N VAL A 164 -2.79 2.80 8.19
CA VAL A 164 -4.16 3.25 7.86
C VAL A 164 -4.20 4.67 7.29
N TRP A 165 -3.24 5.53 7.63
CA TRP A 165 -3.14 6.88 7.06
C TRP A 165 -2.78 6.86 5.58
N TRP A 166 -1.81 6.05 5.18
CA TRP A 166 -1.41 5.92 3.77
C TRP A 166 -2.49 5.27 2.93
N THR A 167 -3.08 4.17 3.41
CA THR A 167 -4.15 3.49 2.65
C THR A 167 -5.39 4.39 2.51
N GLY A 168 -5.73 5.14 3.56
CA GLY A 168 -6.77 6.17 3.50
C GLY A 168 -6.44 7.31 2.53
N MET A 169 -5.19 7.79 2.52
CA MET A 169 -4.76 8.87 1.62
C MET A 169 -4.74 8.42 0.16
N HIS A 170 -4.28 7.21 -0.13
CA HIS A 170 -4.36 6.61 -1.46
C HIS A 170 -5.82 6.48 -1.92
N ALA A 171 -6.72 6.08 -1.02
CA ALA A 171 -8.16 6.04 -1.30
C ALA A 171 -8.76 7.43 -1.55
N LEU A 172 -8.30 8.46 -0.83
CA LEU A 172 -8.68 9.86 -1.07
C LEU A 172 -8.28 10.31 -2.48
N GLY A 173 -7.03 10.05 -2.89
CA GLY A 173 -6.55 10.39 -4.23
C GLY A 173 -7.31 9.67 -5.34
N ARG A 174 -7.58 8.38 -5.15
CA ARG A 174 -8.41 7.59 -6.06
C ARG A 174 -9.80 8.18 -6.23
N MET A 175 -10.45 8.54 -5.12
CA MET A 175 -11.79 9.13 -5.15
C MET A 175 -11.78 10.49 -5.84
N ALA A 176 -10.77 11.33 -5.55
CA ALA A 176 -10.60 12.62 -6.21
C ALA A 176 -10.49 12.44 -7.74
N SER A 177 -9.61 11.53 -8.19
CA SER A 177 -9.41 11.25 -9.63
C SER A 177 -10.65 10.70 -10.30
N TRP A 178 -11.38 9.78 -9.64
CA TRP A 178 -12.64 9.24 -10.15
C TRP A 178 -13.70 10.33 -10.33
N GLN A 179 -13.92 11.18 -9.32
CA GLN A 179 -14.93 12.24 -9.38
C GLN A 179 -14.55 13.33 -10.37
N MET A 180 -13.26 13.68 -10.44
CA MET A 180 -12.76 14.66 -11.41
C MET A 180 -12.90 14.15 -12.85
N MET A 181 -12.71 12.86 -13.09
CA MET A 181 -12.98 12.23 -14.38
C MET A 181 -14.45 12.39 -14.77
N MET A 182 -15.38 12.17 -13.83
CA MET A 182 -16.81 12.39 -14.06
C MET A 182 -17.13 13.85 -14.37
N ALA A 183 -16.52 14.80 -13.64
CA ALA A 183 -16.68 16.23 -13.87
C ALA A 183 -16.14 16.67 -15.25
N ALA A 184 -14.99 16.11 -15.66
CA ALA A 184 -14.36 16.41 -16.93
C ALA A 184 -15.18 15.92 -18.14
N ASP A 185 -15.91 14.80 -17.98
CA ASP A 185 -16.83 14.28 -18.98
C ASP A 185 -18.17 15.07 -19.03
N GLY A 186 -18.32 16.11 -18.19
CA GLY A 186 -19.57 16.85 -18.04
C GLY A 186 -20.69 16.04 -17.36
N GLY A 187 -20.33 14.89 -16.78
CA GLY A 187 -21.24 14.05 -16.02
C GLY A 187 -21.58 14.66 -14.67
N MET A 188 -22.68 14.20 -14.08
CA MET A 188 -23.06 14.64 -12.75
C MET A 188 -22.19 13.95 -11.69
N VAL A 189 -21.56 14.76 -10.84
CA VAL A 189 -20.74 14.32 -9.72
C VAL A 189 -21.66 14.06 -8.52
N TRP A 190 -22.02 12.79 -8.32
CA TRP A 190 -22.82 12.40 -7.16
C TRP A 190 -21.95 12.31 -5.90
N PRO A 191 -22.51 12.60 -4.71
CA PRO A 191 -21.84 12.28 -3.46
C PRO A 191 -21.61 10.77 -3.32
N VAL A 192 -20.36 10.40 -3.10
CA VAL A 192 -19.92 9.00 -3.01
C VAL A 192 -19.09 8.82 -1.76
N ARG A 193 -19.28 7.67 -1.10
CA ARG A 193 -18.44 7.21 -0.01
C ARG A 193 -17.69 5.95 -0.41
N LEU A 194 -16.43 5.90 -0.04
CA LEU A 194 -15.56 4.74 -0.10
C LEU A 194 -15.20 4.34 1.32
N THR A 195 -15.36 3.07 1.65
CA THR A 195 -15.07 2.56 3.00
C THR A 195 -14.20 1.33 2.94
N SER A 196 -13.40 1.10 3.96
CA SER A 196 -12.59 -0.10 4.09
C SER A 196 -12.65 -0.68 5.50
N LYS A 197 -12.98 -1.98 5.60
CA LYS A 197 -12.87 -2.74 6.85
C LYS A 197 -11.50 -3.38 7.03
N ALA A 198 -10.80 -3.60 5.93
CA ALA A 198 -9.44 -4.12 5.92
C ALA A 198 -8.65 -3.44 4.79
N PRO A 199 -7.37 -3.12 5.00
CA PRO A 199 -6.54 -2.25 4.14
C PRO A 199 -6.61 -2.50 2.62
N ASN A 200 -6.83 -3.75 2.18
CA ASN A 200 -6.91 -4.15 0.77
C ASN A 200 -8.33 -4.45 0.26
N SER A 201 -9.35 -4.07 1.02
CA SER A 201 -10.76 -4.23 0.66
C SER A 201 -11.46 -2.88 0.75
N TRP A 202 -12.24 -2.53 -0.26
CA TRP A 202 -13.04 -1.31 -0.22
C TRP A 202 -14.39 -1.50 -0.89
N ILE A 203 -15.36 -0.74 -0.41
CA ILE A 203 -16.73 -0.72 -0.91
C ILE A 203 -17.05 0.73 -1.25
N SER A 204 -17.60 0.95 -2.44
CA SER A 204 -18.13 2.24 -2.87
C SER A 204 -19.64 2.26 -2.70
N SER A 205 -20.18 3.38 -2.22
CA SER A 205 -21.61 3.61 -2.08
C SER A 205 -21.94 5.03 -2.51
N ALA A 206 -22.78 5.18 -3.53
CA ALA A 206 -23.33 6.46 -3.93
C ALA A 206 -24.50 6.83 -3.01
N PHE A 207 -24.60 8.09 -2.65
CA PHE A 207 -25.76 8.62 -1.93
C PHE A 207 -26.77 9.09 -2.95
N SER A 208 -28.03 8.67 -2.77
CA SER A 208 -29.16 9.19 -3.51
C SER A 208 -30.09 9.91 -2.54
N GLY A 209 -30.51 11.10 -2.93
CA GLY A 209 -31.41 11.96 -2.17
C GLY A 209 -31.98 13.03 -3.07
N ARG A 210 -33.16 13.54 -2.73
CA ARG A 210 -33.77 14.66 -3.48
C ARG A 210 -33.24 16.01 -3.03
N ASP A 211 -32.71 16.10 -1.80
CA ASP A 211 -32.08 17.28 -1.23
C ASP A 211 -30.58 17.04 -1.05
N VAL A 212 -29.77 17.89 -1.68
CA VAL A 212 -28.30 17.83 -1.60
C VAL A 212 -27.83 18.15 -0.19
N GLY A 213 -28.48 19.08 0.53
CA GLY A 213 -28.11 19.44 1.90
C GLY A 213 -28.23 18.24 2.85
N GLU A 214 -29.35 17.53 2.80
CA GLU A 214 -29.58 16.32 3.62
C GLU A 214 -28.55 15.22 3.29
N VAL A 215 -28.18 15.05 2.03
CA VAL A 215 -27.17 14.07 1.61
C VAL A 215 -25.80 14.41 2.19
N LEU A 216 -25.41 15.69 2.16
CA LEU A 216 -24.13 16.14 2.70
C LEU A 216 -24.07 16.04 4.23
N GLU A 217 -25.15 16.41 4.93
CA GLU A 217 -25.26 16.24 6.38
C GLU A 217 -25.19 14.77 6.79
N SER A 218 -25.93 13.90 6.09
CA SER A 218 -25.91 12.45 6.31
C SER A 218 -24.52 11.87 6.08
N GLY A 219 -23.83 12.29 5.00
CA GLY A 219 -22.46 11.89 4.70
C GLY A 219 -21.49 12.30 5.82
N GLY A 220 -21.57 13.54 6.29
CA GLY A 220 -20.76 14.02 7.41
C GLY A 220 -21.01 13.24 8.71
N ARG A 221 -22.28 12.97 9.03
CA ARG A 221 -22.65 12.20 10.22
C ARG A 221 -22.12 10.76 10.18
N ILE A 222 -22.16 10.10 9.02
CA ILE A 222 -21.64 8.74 8.83
C ILE A 222 -20.11 8.69 9.03
N LEU A 223 -19.39 9.73 8.63
CA LEU A 223 -17.95 9.84 8.92
C LEU A 223 -17.70 9.98 10.42
N GLU A 224 -18.50 10.75 11.14
CA GLU A 224 -18.31 10.92 12.59
C GLU A 224 -18.71 9.67 13.39
N GLU A 225 -19.82 9.02 13.05
CA GLU A 225 -20.35 7.88 13.80
C GLU A 225 -19.63 6.56 13.51
N ASN A 226 -19.04 6.38 12.32
CA ASN A 226 -18.46 5.13 11.84
C ASN A 226 -19.27 3.87 12.20
N PRO A 227 -20.56 3.79 11.81
CA PRO A 227 -21.47 2.74 12.26
C PRO A 227 -21.05 1.33 11.82
N GLU A 228 -20.21 1.24 10.77
CA GLU A 228 -19.74 -0.01 10.20
C GLU A 228 -18.40 -0.50 10.78
N GLY A 229 -17.80 0.26 11.72
CA GLY A 229 -16.52 -0.08 12.34
C GLY A 229 -15.38 -0.19 11.33
N THR A 230 -15.37 0.69 10.33
CA THR A 230 -14.37 0.70 9.26
C THR A 230 -13.03 1.26 9.74
N ALA A 231 -11.93 0.86 9.10
CA ALA A 231 -10.59 1.37 9.37
C ALA A 231 -10.43 2.81 8.86
N TRP A 232 -11.02 3.10 7.70
CA TRP A 232 -11.13 4.45 7.15
C TRP A 232 -12.38 4.60 6.27
N GLN A 233 -12.81 5.85 6.11
CA GLN A 233 -13.86 6.27 5.19
C GLN A 233 -13.41 7.52 4.42
N VAL A 234 -13.69 7.54 3.12
CA VAL A 234 -13.55 8.71 2.24
C VAL A 234 -14.93 9.10 1.75
N PHE A 235 -15.29 10.38 1.85
CA PHE A 235 -16.54 10.92 1.31
C PHE A 235 -16.22 12.05 0.34
N SER A 236 -16.78 12.01 -0.85
CA SER A 236 -16.59 13.02 -1.88
C SER A 236 -17.90 13.59 -2.37
N TYR A 237 -17.93 14.87 -2.72
CA TYR A 237 -19.07 15.54 -3.35
C TYR A 237 -18.61 16.74 -4.18
N ASP A 238 -19.48 17.22 -5.07
CA ASP A 238 -19.27 18.45 -5.82
C ASP A 238 -19.60 19.68 -4.97
N GLY A 239 -18.73 20.69 -4.97
CA GLY A 239 -18.86 21.87 -4.14
C GLY A 239 -18.09 23.06 -4.69
N VAL A 240 -17.83 24.03 -3.82
CA VAL A 240 -17.12 25.26 -4.17
C VAL A 240 -15.97 25.48 -3.19
N ALA A 241 -14.81 25.84 -3.74
CA ALA A 241 -13.64 26.23 -2.96
C ALA A 241 -13.33 27.72 -3.17
N ASP A 242 -13.04 28.41 -2.07
CA ASP A 242 -12.61 29.81 -2.11
C ASP A 242 -11.13 29.88 -2.48
N LEU A 243 -10.83 30.33 -3.71
CA LEU A 243 -9.47 30.59 -4.16
C LEU A 243 -9.16 32.09 -4.07
N LYS A 244 -7.88 32.46 -4.16
CA LYS A 244 -7.46 33.87 -4.22
C LYS A 244 -8.09 34.62 -5.40
N SER A 245 -8.38 33.91 -6.49
CA SER A 245 -9.05 34.42 -7.69
C SER A 245 -10.58 34.50 -7.56
N GLY A 246 -11.15 34.09 -6.43
CA GLY A 246 -12.58 33.95 -6.20
C GLY A 246 -13.04 32.50 -6.08
N PRO A 247 -14.34 32.28 -5.88
CA PRO A 247 -14.93 30.94 -5.78
C PRO A 247 -14.71 30.12 -7.06
N SER A 248 -14.41 28.84 -6.91
CA SER A 248 -14.24 27.88 -8.02
C SER A 248 -14.98 26.59 -7.74
N ASP A 249 -15.53 25.97 -8.78
CA ASP A 249 -16.06 24.60 -8.72
C ASP A 249 -14.94 23.67 -8.20
N ALA A 250 -15.29 22.73 -7.32
CA ALA A 250 -14.31 21.85 -6.68
C ALA A 250 -14.92 20.51 -6.26
N ILE A 251 -14.16 19.45 -6.49
CA ILE A 251 -14.43 18.17 -5.85
C ILE A 251 -13.94 18.24 -4.41
N MET A 252 -14.87 18.15 -3.47
CA MET A 252 -14.59 18.15 -2.04
C MET A 252 -14.40 16.71 -1.59
N VAL A 253 -13.27 16.40 -0.96
CA VAL A 253 -12.99 15.04 -0.47
C VAL A 253 -12.58 15.08 0.99
N LEU A 254 -13.30 14.33 1.81
CA LEU A 254 -13.08 14.17 3.24
C LEU A 254 -12.53 12.76 3.49
N LEU A 255 -11.49 12.64 4.32
CA LEU A 255 -10.92 11.36 4.76
C LEU A 255 -10.90 11.30 6.26
N TYR A 256 -11.49 10.22 6.80
CA TYR A 256 -11.50 9.89 8.22
C TYR A 256 -10.85 8.52 8.40
N THR A 257 -9.79 8.44 9.21
CA THR A 257 -9.24 7.17 9.71
C THR A 257 -9.57 7.03 11.19
N TYR A 258 -9.75 5.79 11.63
CA TYR A 258 -10.17 5.47 13.00
C TYR A 258 -9.12 4.61 13.70
N GLY A 259 -9.25 4.50 15.02
CA GLY A 259 -8.33 3.75 15.87
C GLY A 259 -7.52 4.65 16.80
N PRO A 260 -6.36 4.18 17.29
CA PRO A 260 -5.57 4.88 18.31
C PRO A 260 -5.05 6.25 17.88
N SER A 261 -4.83 6.44 16.58
CA SER A 261 -4.27 7.65 15.99
C SER A 261 -5.17 8.12 14.84
N PRO A 262 -6.35 8.70 15.13
CA PRO A 262 -7.32 9.06 14.10
C PRO A 262 -6.85 10.26 13.27
N MET A 263 -7.08 10.21 11.96
CA MET A 263 -6.83 11.30 11.03
C MET A 263 -8.14 11.78 10.44
N LYS A 264 -8.33 13.10 10.37
CA LYS A 264 -9.41 13.79 9.69
C LYS A 264 -8.80 14.79 8.73
N LEU A 265 -9.14 14.69 7.45
CA LEU A 265 -8.69 15.59 6.40
C LEU A 265 -9.87 16.04 5.54
N LYS A 266 -9.82 17.28 5.08
CA LYS A 266 -10.71 17.84 4.06
C LYS A 266 -9.87 18.55 3.02
N ILE A 267 -9.89 18.05 1.79
CA ILE A 267 -9.15 18.60 0.65
C ILE A 267 -10.17 18.99 -0.42
N ALA A 268 -10.03 20.20 -0.95
CA ALA A 268 -10.70 20.60 -2.18
C ALA A 268 -9.77 20.36 -3.36
N PHE A 269 -10.32 19.82 -4.44
CA PHE A 269 -9.67 19.70 -5.75
C PHE A 269 -10.42 20.62 -6.70
N PRO A 270 -10.02 21.90 -6.80
CA PRO A 270 -10.72 22.87 -7.62
C PRO A 270 -10.49 22.58 -9.10
N TYR A 271 -11.48 22.89 -9.92
CA TYR A 271 -11.40 22.75 -11.36
C TYR A 271 -12.15 23.88 -12.07
N ARG A 272 -11.81 24.06 -13.34
CA ARG A 272 -12.51 24.93 -14.28
C ARG A 272 -13.32 24.04 -15.22
N PRO A 273 -14.66 24.10 -15.21
CA PRO A 273 -15.47 23.30 -16.12
C PRO A 273 -15.26 23.74 -17.57
N ALA A 274 -15.46 22.83 -18.51
CA ALA A 274 -15.54 23.18 -19.93
C ALA A 274 -16.83 23.99 -20.19
N LYS A 275 -16.74 25.33 -20.08
CA LYS A 275 -17.84 26.27 -20.36
C LYS A 275 -17.35 27.37 -21.31
N ALA A 276 -18.25 27.85 -22.18
CA ALA A 276 -18.05 29.02 -23.05
C ALA A 276 -16.77 29.01 -23.92
N GLY A 277 -16.36 27.83 -24.40
CA GLY A 277 -15.20 27.67 -25.29
C GLY A 277 -13.84 27.54 -24.59
N GLY A 278 -13.80 27.56 -23.26
CA GLY A 278 -12.60 27.24 -22.48
C GLY A 278 -12.43 25.72 -22.25
N PRO A 279 -11.19 25.20 -22.20
CA PRO A 279 -10.95 23.80 -21.86
C PRO A 279 -11.23 23.53 -20.39
N PHE A 280 -11.58 22.27 -20.07
CA PHE A 280 -11.56 21.79 -18.69
C PHE A 280 -10.13 21.85 -18.15
N ALA A 281 -9.96 22.28 -16.90
CA ALA A 281 -8.65 22.31 -16.26
C ALA A 281 -8.74 22.00 -14.77
N ILE A 282 -7.76 21.25 -14.26
CA ILE A 282 -7.63 20.96 -12.83
C ILE A 282 -6.72 22.02 -12.21
N LEU A 283 -7.14 22.63 -11.11
CA LEU A 283 -6.37 23.63 -10.38
C LEU A 283 -5.66 22.99 -9.18
N ASP A 284 -4.81 23.76 -8.50
CA ASP A 284 -4.08 23.26 -7.35
C ASP A 284 -4.99 22.85 -6.19
N PRO A 285 -4.83 21.60 -5.66
CA PRO A 285 -5.55 21.16 -4.48
C PRO A 285 -5.32 22.07 -3.27
N ARG A 286 -6.34 22.20 -2.44
CA ARG A 286 -6.31 23.02 -1.21
C ARG A 286 -6.70 22.19 0.00
N LEU A 287 -5.80 22.13 0.97
CA LEU A 287 -6.12 21.62 2.28
C LEU A 287 -7.04 22.64 2.99
N LEU A 288 -8.25 22.21 3.34
CA LEU A 288 -9.25 23.05 4.00
C LEU A 288 -9.33 22.79 5.50
N GLY A 289 -8.90 21.61 5.95
CA GLY A 289 -8.88 21.27 7.36
C GLY A 289 -8.18 19.94 7.61
N ALA A 290 -7.43 19.88 8.70
CA ALA A 290 -6.72 18.70 9.16
C ALA A 290 -6.65 18.67 10.69
N ASN A 291 -6.57 17.48 11.27
CA ASN A 291 -6.17 17.28 12.67
C ASN A 291 -4.72 16.78 12.82
N LEU A 292 -3.92 16.90 11.75
CA LEU A 292 -2.50 16.56 11.71
C LEU A 292 -1.67 17.81 11.44
N GLU A 293 -0.38 17.76 11.78
CA GLU A 293 0.58 18.79 11.42
C GLU A 293 0.94 18.74 9.92
N ASP A 294 1.29 19.88 9.32
CA ASP A 294 1.63 19.99 7.90
C ASP A 294 2.73 19.00 7.48
N ALA A 295 3.78 18.86 8.30
CA ALA A 295 4.88 17.92 8.04
C ALA A 295 4.44 16.44 8.02
N GLN A 296 3.35 16.09 8.71
CA GLN A 296 2.79 14.74 8.65
C GLN A 296 1.97 14.55 7.37
N ILE A 297 1.21 15.56 6.96
CA ILE A 297 0.41 15.55 5.73
C ILE A 297 1.32 15.48 4.50
N GLU A 298 2.41 16.25 4.49
CA GLU A 298 3.39 16.25 3.41
C GLU A 298 3.97 14.86 3.12
N ARG A 299 4.18 14.04 4.17
CA ARG A 299 4.65 12.65 4.03
C ARG A 299 3.65 11.74 3.35
N LEU A 300 2.36 12.07 3.40
CA LEU A 300 1.29 11.29 2.79
C LEU A 300 1.04 11.68 1.33
N ASN A 301 1.67 12.76 0.82
CA ASN A 301 1.48 13.21 -0.57
C ASN A 301 1.84 12.14 -1.60
N GLY A 302 2.84 11.29 -1.32
CA GLY A 302 3.17 10.17 -2.21
C GLY A 302 1.99 9.21 -2.40
N ALA A 303 1.32 8.83 -1.31
CA ALA A 303 0.14 7.97 -1.36
C ALA A 303 -1.04 8.67 -2.06
N LEU A 304 -1.23 9.97 -1.83
CA LEU A 304 -2.25 10.78 -2.50
C LEU A 304 -2.06 10.74 -4.03
N GLU A 305 -0.85 11.05 -4.51
CA GLU A 305 -0.53 11.10 -5.94
C GLU A 305 -0.64 9.72 -6.60
N GLN A 306 -0.16 8.65 -5.93
CA GLN A 306 -0.37 7.28 -6.40
C GLN A 306 -1.87 6.93 -6.50
N GLY A 307 -2.66 7.37 -5.52
CA GLY A 307 -4.11 7.23 -5.55
C GLY A 307 -4.73 7.89 -6.77
N ILE A 308 -4.34 9.15 -7.06
CA ILE A 308 -4.80 9.92 -8.22
C ILE A 308 -4.46 9.19 -9.54
N GLN A 309 -3.22 8.71 -9.66
CA GLN A 309 -2.71 8.02 -10.84
C GLN A 309 -3.27 6.61 -11.01
N SER A 310 -3.85 6.02 -9.96
CA SER A 310 -4.42 4.67 -10.01
C SER A 310 -5.70 4.55 -10.84
N ILE A 311 -6.32 5.67 -11.24
CA ILE A 311 -7.48 5.70 -12.13
C ILE A 311 -7.03 6.03 -13.55
N LYS A 312 -7.21 5.08 -14.47
CA LYS A 312 -7.04 5.31 -15.90
C LYS A 312 -8.31 5.93 -16.47
N TRP A 313 -8.21 7.16 -16.96
CA TRP A 313 -9.32 7.85 -17.59
C TRP A 313 -9.56 7.29 -19.01
N PRO A 314 -10.81 7.03 -19.41
CA PRO A 314 -11.11 6.31 -20.64
C PRO A 314 -10.92 7.14 -21.92
N PHE A 315 -10.84 8.47 -21.84
CA PHE A 315 -10.89 9.38 -22.98
C PHE A 315 -9.53 9.87 -23.48
N GLY A 316 -8.44 9.21 -23.08
CA GLY A 316 -7.07 9.53 -23.54
C GLY A 316 -6.46 10.78 -22.91
N THR A 317 -7.20 11.51 -22.08
CA THR A 317 -6.69 12.55 -21.17
C THR A 317 -6.26 11.93 -19.83
N SER A 318 -5.42 12.63 -19.08
CA SER A 318 -5.07 12.26 -17.69
C SER A 318 -5.23 13.44 -16.74
N TRP A 319 -5.25 13.13 -15.44
CA TRP A 319 -5.20 14.15 -14.38
C TRP A 319 -4.06 15.14 -14.61
N ASP A 320 -2.84 14.64 -14.83
CA ASP A 320 -1.64 15.48 -15.00
C ASP A 320 -1.73 16.39 -16.23
N GLN A 321 -2.26 15.89 -17.34
CA GLN A 321 -2.44 16.68 -18.56
C GLN A 321 -3.42 17.84 -18.34
N LEU A 322 -4.53 17.60 -17.63
CA LEU A 322 -5.53 18.62 -17.34
C LEU A 322 -5.10 19.58 -16.23
N ARG A 323 -4.23 19.14 -15.32
CA ARG A 323 -3.61 19.98 -14.30
C ARG A 323 -2.56 20.91 -14.90
N ALA A 324 -1.77 20.43 -15.85
CA ALA A 324 -0.78 21.25 -16.56
C ALA A 324 -1.41 22.38 -17.41
N ALA A 325 -2.71 22.28 -17.72
CA ALA A 325 -3.46 23.27 -18.48
C ALA A 325 -4.17 24.34 -17.62
N GLY A 326 -4.15 24.19 -16.28
CA GLY A 326 -4.91 25.01 -15.32
C GLY A 326 -4.22 26.26 -14.85
#